data_AF-A0A3M7NDS6-F1
#
_entry.id   AF-A0A3M7NDS6-F1
#
_cell.length_a   1.000
_cell.length_b   1.000
_cell.length_c   1.000
_cell.angle_alpha   90.00
_cell.angle_beta   90.00
_cell.angle_gamma   90.00
#
_symmetry.space_group_name_H-M   'P 1'
#
loop_
_entity.id
_entity.type
_entity.pdbx_description
1 polymer ?
#
loop_
_entity_poly.entity_id
_entity_poly.type
_entity_poly.pdbx_seq_one_letter_code
_entity_poly.pdbx_strand_id
1 'polypeptide(L)'
;MDVQGLVKAISTAFEDASKLVVRIRDQRVDTDQALPIDATGDLLESLELGRIAVKGQFDREHRRWAERYVMDDIHVREQLKDVLIVLQMQVVNALRKVYMDEIDVDFNALQDASDDCRVNAVVWLGQLSQRLSNQAKAEPVSMSQPQLSTTHQHSLPAPTPRSAFSHSPVDLRDPFNNLSLAPETPKQAAALPRTPDHDDVASLRRPSSATLSPDDFELLWPGSSAKPAHRLSVPLPGSDGLDRSSYVSSKTNNGNLSPPPPPLSPLSWTPQPQPREGPTVLKATQGFCKGAVRLFLQNGESHKAFSVAHRPVGINNMRPYWRCESCKFEGPATTQINTTSSSRRKRGKQENVFDNRIRVRAGGGVRFRWIFLAKSHCPLRSQVDTSTAAKAGEIGAFQCLFCLAEGSARGWTATTMTTSNGGADTPP
;
A
#
# COMPACT_ATOMS: atom_id res chain seq x y z
N MET A 1 -8.09 3.61 1.03
CA MET A 1 -7.44 3.82 -0.28
C MET A 1 -8.51 4.31 -1.23
N ASP A 2 -8.28 5.49 -1.79
CA ASP A 2 -9.07 6.11 -2.86
C ASP A 2 -8.73 5.48 -4.22
N VAL A 3 -9.41 5.91 -5.29
CA VAL A 3 -9.20 5.37 -6.65
C VAL A 3 -7.76 5.62 -7.11
N GLN A 4 -7.21 6.81 -6.86
CA GLN A 4 -5.83 7.16 -7.24
C GLN A 4 -4.81 6.27 -6.53
N GLY A 5 -4.95 6.06 -5.22
CA GLY A 5 -4.09 5.15 -4.46
C GLY A 5 -4.16 3.71 -4.97
N LEU A 6 -5.35 3.24 -5.36
CA LEU A 6 -5.54 1.91 -5.93
C LEU A 6 -4.88 1.76 -7.30
N VAL A 7 -5.07 2.73 -8.20
CA VAL A 7 -4.42 2.74 -9.52
C VAL A 7 -2.90 2.74 -9.39
N LYS A 8 -2.36 3.53 -8.46
CA LYS A 8 -0.92 3.52 -8.15
C LYS A 8 -0.46 2.15 -7.67
N ALA A 9 -1.21 1.54 -6.74
CA ALA A 9 -0.87 0.21 -6.21
C ALA A 9 -0.92 -0.89 -7.30
N ILE A 10 -1.92 -0.86 -8.18
CA ILE A 10 -2.03 -1.79 -9.32
C ILE A 10 -0.85 -1.59 -10.28
N SER A 11 -0.53 -0.34 -10.61
CA SER A 11 0.60 -0.02 -11.50
C SER A 11 1.93 -0.51 -10.93
N THR A 12 2.16 -0.31 -9.63
CA THR A 12 3.36 -0.84 -8.93
C THR A 12 3.36 -2.36 -8.90
N ALA A 13 2.22 -3.02 -8.76
CA ALA A 13 2.14 -4.48 -8.77
C ALA A 13 2.54 -5.07 -10.14
N PHE A 14 2.12 -4.45 -11.26
CA PHE A 14 2.58 -4.83 -12.60
C PHE A 14 4.10 -4.64 -12.74
N GLU A 15 4.64 -3.51 -12.29
CA GLU A 15 6.08 -3.23 -12.35
C GLU A 15 6.91 -4.22 -11.51
N ASP A 16 6.44 -4.56 -10.31
CA ASP A 16 7.08 -5.54 -9.44
C ASP A 16 7.07 -6.95 -10.05
N ALA A 17 5.96 -7.32 -10.72
CA ALA A 17 5.87 -8.58 -11.46
C ALA A 17 6.88 -8.60 -12.62
N SER A 18 6.99 -7.54 -13.41
CA SER A 18 7.98 -7.47 -14.52
C SER A 18 9.41 -7.63 -13.99
N LYS A 19 9.76 -6.96 -12.89
CA LYS A 19 11.06 -7.09 -12.23
C LYS A 19 11.31 -8.50 -11.67
N LEU A 20 10.27 -9.22 -11.26
CA LEU A 20 10.39 -10.61 -10.83
C LEU A 20 10.68 -11.53 -12.03
N VAL A 21 9.94 -11.38 -13.13
CA VAL A 21 10.16 -12.18 -14.35
C VAL A 21 11.60 -12.02 -14.87
N VAL A 22 12.10 -10.77 -14.96
CA VAL A 22 13.49 -10.49 -15.37
C VAL A 22 14.48 -11.18 -14.44
N ARG A 23 14.30 -11.07 -13.11
CA ARG A 23 15.19 -11.72 -12.15
C ARG A 23 15.19 -13.24 -12.23
N ILE A 24 14.03 -13.86 -12.45
CA ILE A 24 13.92 -15.32 -12.61
C ILE A 24 14.65 -15.75 -13.89
N ARG A 25 14.45 -15.02 -15.00
CA ARG A 25 15.12 -15.29 -16.27
C ARG A 25 16.65 -15.19 -16.12
N ASP A 26 17.13 -14.10 -15.54
CA ASP A 26 18.57 -13.85 -15.38
C ASP A 26 19.19 -14.87 -14.41
N GLN A 27 18.46 -15.34 -13.39
CA GLN A 27 18.92 -16.39 -12.48
C GLN A 27 19.03 -17.76 -13.16
N ARG A 28 18.16 -18.05 -14.13
CA ARG A 28 18.07 -19.37 -14.77
C ARG A 28 18.79 -19.48 -16.12
N VAL A 29 19.39 -18.39 -16.62
CA VAL A 29 19.98 -18.33 -17.97
C VAL A 29 21.09 -19.37 -18.18
N ASP A 30 21.90 -19.65 -17.17
CA ASP A 30 23.01 -20.61 -17.22
C ASP A 30 22.64 -21.98 -16.61
N THR A 31 21.35 -22.23 -16.37
CA THR A 31 20.87 -23.48 -15.77
C THR A 31 20.11 -24.31 -16.80
N ASP A 32 20.03 -25.63 -16.58
CA ASP A 32 19.18 -26.52 -17.38
C ASP A 32 17.67 -26.16 -17.30
N GLN A 33 17.30 -25.20 -16.45
CA GLN A 33 15.95 -24.67 -16.26
C GLN A 33 15.73 -23.29 -16.92
N ALA A 34 16.51 -22.96 -17.95
CA ALA A 34 16.32 -21.72 -18.70
C ALA A 34 14.85 -21.55 -19.14
N LEU A 35 14.30 -20.36 -18.90
CA LEU A 35 12.90 -20.08 -19.23
C LEU A 35 12.71 -19.96 -20.74
N PRO A 36 11.57 -20.40 -21.30
CA PRO A 36 11.26 -20.20 -22.71
C PRO A 36 11.25 -18.71 -23.05
N ILE A 37 12.10 -18.30 -24.00
CA ILE A 37 12.32 -16.89 -24.35
C ILE A 37 11.02 -16.23 -24.81
N ASP A 38 10.28 -16.89 -25.71
CA ASP A 38 9.04 -16.36 -26.29
C ASP A 38 7.97 -16.14 -25.21
N ALA A 39 7.65 -17.17 -24.41
CA ALA A 39 6.65 -17.06 -23.34
C ALA A 39 7.04 -16.05 -22.24
N THR A 40 8.34 -15.93 -21.96
CA THR A 40 8.83 -14.91 -21.02
C THR A 40 8.67 -13.50 -21.61
N GLY A 41 8.94 -13.33 -22.91
CA GLY A 41 8.74 -12.09 -23.64
C GLY A 41 7.28 -11.65 -23.65
N ASP A 42 6.38 -12.56 -24.01
CA ASP A 42 4.93 -12.32 -24.07
C ASP A 42 4.36 -11.88 -22.70
N LEU A 43 4.78 -12.54 -21.61
CA LEU A 43 4.40 -12.15 -20.26
C LEU A 43 4.92 -10.76 -19.87
N LEU A 44 6.17 -10.43 -20.21
CA LEU A 44 6.75 -9.11 -19.94
C LEU A 44 6.01 -8.00 -20.69
N GLU A 45 5.67 -8.25 -21.97
CA GLU A 45 4.87 -7.33 -22.78
C GLU A 45 3.48 -7.14 -22.17
N SER A 46 2.78 -8.23 -21.81
CA SER A 46 1.47 -8.19 -21.13
C SER A 46 1.51 -7.33 -19.87
N LEU A 47 2.50 -7.54 -19.00
CA LEU A 47 2.65 -6.81 -17.72
C LEU A 47 2.90 -5.31 -17.95
N GLU A 48 3.76 -4.97 -18.92
CA GLU A 48 4.07 -3.59 -19.26
C GLU A 48 2.87 -2.87 -19.90
N LEU A 49 2.15 -3.55 -20.80
CA LEU A 49 0.88 -3.08 -21.34
C LEU A 49 -0.16 -2.86 -20.23
N GLY A 50 -0.22 -3.77 -19.24
CA GLY A 50 -1.06 -3.64 -18.04
C GLY A 50 -0.82 -2.33 -17.31
N ARG A 51 0.45 -2.05 -17.00
CA ARG A 51 0.89 -0.83 -16.33
C ARG A 51 0.55 0.43 -17.13
N ILE A 52 0.89 0.46 -18.42
CA ILE A 52 0.66 1.61 -19.30
C ILE A 52 -0.84 1.87 -19.47
N ALA A 53 -1.64 0.83 -19.75
CA ALA A 53 -3.06 0.97 -20.03
C ALA A 53 -3.84 1.47 -18.80
N VAL A 54 -3.61 0.89 -17.62
CA VAL A 54 -4.32 1.28 -16.39
C VAL A 54 -3.96 2.71 -15.99
N LYS A 55 -2.66 3.06 -15.99
CA LYS A 55 -2.22 4.42 -15.66
C LYS A 55 -2.70 5.43 -16.70
N GLY A 56 -2.54 5.13 -17.98
CA GLY A 56 -2.96 6.01 -19.08
C GLY A 56 -4.46 6.26 -19.11
N GLN A 57 -5.27 5.23 -18.84
CA GLN A 57 -6.71 5.34 -18.67
C GLN A 57 -7.06 6.31 -17.53
N PHE A 58 -6.47 6.09 -16.35
CA PHE A 58 -6.69 6.97 -15.20
C PHE A 58 -6.28 8.41 -15.48
N ASP A 59 -5.06 8.64 -16.00
CA ASP A 59 -4.53 9.98 -16.27
C ASP A 59 -5.38 10.75 -17.31
N ARG A 60 -5.97 10.04 -18.27
CA ARG A 60 -6.88 10.64 -19.27
C ARG A 60 -8.21 11.05 -18.64
N GLU A 61 -8.85 10.16 -17.89
CA GLU A 61 -10.16 10.45 -17.29
C GLU A 61 -10.04 11.42 -16.11
N HIS A 62 -8.96 11.35 -15.33
CA HIS A 62 -8.66 12.31 -14.26
C HIS A 62 -8.46 13.72 -14.79
N ARG A 63 -7.79 13.90 -15.95
CA ARG A 63 -7.70 15.22 -16.59
C ARG A 63 -9.05 15.77 -17.02
N ARG A 64 -10.01 14.90 -17.35
CA ARG A 64 -11.35 15.29 -17.79
C ARG A 64 -12.29 15.64 -16.63
N TRP A 65 -12.24 14.87 -15.55
CA TRP A 65 -13.20 14.95 -14.45
C TRP A 65 -12.61 15.54 -13.15
N ALA A 66 -11.29 15.75 -13.09
CA ALA A 66 -10.55 16.27 -11.95
C ALA A 66 -10.86 15.51 -10.64
N GLU A 67 -11.00 16.23 -9.52
CA GLU A 67 -11.19 15.65 -8.18
C GLU A 67 -12.43 14.76 -8.07
N ARG A 68 -13.49 15.02 -8.86
CA ARG A 68 -14.70 14.18 -8.89
C ARG A 68 -14.40 12.74 -9.34
N TYR A 69 -13.32 12.54 -10.09
CA TYR A 69 -12.87 11.21 -10.51
C TYR A 69 -12.22 10.41 -9.38
N VAL A 70 -11.60 11.11 -8.43
CA VAL A 70 -10.91 10.50 -7.29
C VAL A 70 -11.89 10.27 -6.13
N MET A 71 -12.92 11.12 -6.04
CA MET A 71 -13.88 11.16 -4.97
C MET A 71 -14.99 10.10 -5.10
N ASP A 72 -15.02 9.23 -4.09
CA ASP A 72 -16.17 8.52 -3.52
C ASP A 72 -17.07 7.60 -4.38
N ASP A 73 -16.58 7.11 -5.52
CA ASP A 73 -17.20 5.92 -6.12
C ASP A 73 -16.76 4.64 -5.37
N ILE A 74 -17.51 4.33 -4.30
CA ILE A 74 -17.27 3.16 -3.44
C ILE A 74 -17.24 1.88 -4.28
N HIS A 75 -18.10 1.76 -5.29
CA HIS A 75 -18.20 0.56 -6.10
C HIS A 75 -16.92 0.31 -6.89
N VAL A 76 -16.41 1.32 -7.61
CA VAL A 76 -15.14 1.21 -8.37
C VAL A 76 -13.97 0.95 -7.44
N ARG A 77 -13.97 1.58 -6.26
CA ARG A 77 -12.92 1.33 -5.27
C ARG A 77 -12.87 -0.13 -4.82
N GLU A 78 -14.02 -0.75 -4.51
CA GLU A 78 -14.02 -2.18 -4.15
C GLU A 78 -13.60 -3.05 -5.33
N GLN A 79 -14.08 -2.78 -6.54
CA GLN A 79 -13.70 -3.55 -7.73
C GLN A 79 -12.19 -3.45 -8.05
N LEU A 80 -11.59 -2.26 -7.93
CA LEU A 80 -10.15 -2.09 -8.12
C LEU A 80 -9.32 -2.78 -7.02
N LYS A 81 -9.85 -2.91 -5.79
CA LYS A 81 -9.20 -3.74 -4.77
C LYS A 81 -9.22 -5.21 -5.16
N ASP A 82 -10.33 -5.71 -5.68
CA ASP A 82 -10.44 -7.10 -6.13
C ASP A 82 -9.42 -7.37 -7.24
N VAL A 83 -9.29 -6.47 -8.22
CA VAL A 83 -8.24 -6.56 -9.25
C VAL A 83 -6.84 -6.58 -8.65
N LEU A 84 -6.54 -5.69 -7.70
CA LEU A 84 -5.24 -5.67 -7.03
C LEU A 84 -4.95 -6.97 -6.27
N ILE A 85 -5.95 -7.55 -5.61
CA ILE A 85 -5.83 -8.81 -4.88
C ILE A 85 -5.54 -9.95 -5.84
N VAL A 86 -6.29 -10.05 -6.96
CA VAL A 86 -6.07 -11.08 -7.99
C VAL A 86 -4.66 -10.97 -8.57
N LEU A 87 -4.24 -9.76 -8.97
CA LEU A 87 -2.92 -9.50 -9.51
C LEU A 87 -1.80 -9.90 -8.52
N GLN A 88 -1.94 -9.56 -7.24
CA GLN A 88 -0.97 -9.94 -6.22
C GLN A 88 -0.96 -11.45 -5.96
N MET A 89 -2.13 -12.09 -5.91
CA MET A 89 -2.25 -13.50 -5.53
C MET A 89 -1.85 -14.45 -6.67
N GLN A 90 -2.32 -14.17 -7.89
CA GLN A 90 -2.14 -15.06 -9.04
C GLN A 90 -0.84 -14.79 -9.79
N VAL A 91 -0.43 -13.52 -9.92
CA VAL A 91 0.77 -13.17 -10.70
C VAL A 91 1.97 -12.98 -9.78
N VAL A 92 1.95 -11.97 -8.91
CA VAL A 92 3.13 -11.61 -8.10
C VAL A 92 3.55 -12.74 -7.16
N ASN A 93 2.61 -13.35 -6.43
CA ASN A 93 2.92 -14.42 -5.50
C ASN A 93 3.33 -15.73 -6.20
N ALA A 94 2.76 -16.04 -7.38
CA ALA A 94 3.19 -17.19 -8.15
C ALA A 94 4.64 -17.00 -8.62
N LEU A 95 4.97 -15.83 -9.19
CA LEU A 95 6.35 -15.50 -9.58
C LEU A 95 7.33 -15.55 -8.40
N ARG A 96 6.92 -15.08 -7.21
CA ARG A 96 7.76 -15.21 -6.01
C ARG A 96 8.03 -16.66 -5.61
N LYS A 97 7.04 -17.54 -5.72
CA LYS A 97 7.22 -18.98 -5.46
C LYS A 97 8.18 -19.60 -6.46
N VAL A 98 8.03 -19.30 -7.75
CA VAL A 98 8.96 -19.73 -8.81
C VAL A 98 10.40 -19.28 -8.52
N TYR A 99 10.55 -18.03 -8.06
CA TYR A 99 11.85 -17.46 -7.71
C TYR A 99 12.48 -18.12 -6.48
N MET A 100 11.70 -18.52 -5.48
CA MET A 100 12.20 -19.07 -4.21
C MET A 100 12.33 -20.59 -4.20
N ASP A 101 11.40 -21.30 -4.83
CA ASP A 101 11.20 -22.74 -4.69
C ASP A 101 11.60 -23.52 -5.95
N GLU A 102 12.14 -22.84 -6.98
CA GLU A 102 12.55 -23.43 -8.28
C GLU A 102 11.45 -24.26 -8.97
N ILE A 103 10.18 -23.87 -8.77
CA ILE A 103 9.02 -24.56 -9.36
C ILE A 103 8.88 -24.15 -10.84
N ASP A 104 8.31 -25.04 -11.65
CA ASP A 104 7.88 -24.78 -13.01
C ASP A 104 6.81 -23.68 -13.09
N VAL A 105 6.90 -22.86 -14.13
CA VAL A 105 6.01 -21.72 -14.36
C VAL A 105 5.03 -22.04 -15.46
N ASP A 106 3.74 -21.87 -15.20
CA ASP A 106 2.74 -21.81 -16.27
C ASP A 106 2.61 -20.36 -16.77
N PHE A 107 3.41 -20.01 -17.79
CA PHE A 107 3.44 -18.66 -18.36
C PHE A 107 2.10 -18.25 -18.96
N ASN A 108 1.37 -19.18 -19.57
CA ASN A 108 0.07 -18.89 -20.17
C ASN A 108 -0.93 -18.47 -19.10
N ALA A 109 -1.01 -19.24 -17.99
CA ALA A 109 -1.90 -18.90 -16.89
C ALA A 109 -1.55 -17.55 -16.23
N LEU A 110 -0.25 -17.20 -16.13
CA LEU A 110 0.17 -15.90 -15.61
C LEU A 110 -0.17 -14.75 -16.56
N GLN A 111 -0.01 -14.97 -17.87
CA GLN A 111 -0.34 -14.00 -18.90
C GLN A 111 -1.85 -13.74 -18.94
N ASP A 112 -2.67 -14.80 -18.96
CA ASP A 112 -4.13 -14.70 -18.90
C ASP A 112 -4.58 -13.91 -17.66
N ALA A 113 -4.03 -14.24 -16.49
CA ALA A 113 -4.35 -13.53 -15.25
C ALA A 113 -3.93 -12.05 -15.29
N SER A 114 -2.77 -11.75 -15.89
CA SER A 114 -2.26 -10.39 -16.08
C SER A 114 -3.18 -9.57 -17.00
N ASP A 115 -3.56 -10.17 -18.14
CA ASP A 115 -4.43 -9.56 -19.13
C ASP A 115 -5.85 -9.34 -18.59
N ASP A 116 -6.41 -10.30 -17.86
CA ASP A 116 -7.68 -10.17 -17.17
C ASP A 116 -7.65 -9.02 -16.15
N CYS A 117 -6.57 -8.91 -15.36
CA CYS A 117 -6.41 -7.81 -14.40
C CYS A 117 -6.36 -6.45 -15.13
N ARG A 118 -5.62 -6.35 -16.23
CA ARG A 118 -5.55 -5.15 -17.07
C ARG A 118 -6.94 -4.76 -17.60
N VAL A 119 -7.63 -5.69 -18.25
CA VAL A 119 -8.95 -5.45 -18.86
C VAL A 119 -9.95 -5.02 -17.80
N ASN A 120 -10.04 -5.75 -16.68
CA ASN A 120 -10.96 -5.43 -15.60
C ASN A 120 -10.69 -4.03 -15.02
N ALA A 121 -9.43 -3.69 -14.73
CA ALA A 121 -9.09 -2.35 -14.23
C ALA A 121 -9.52 -1.24 -15.20
N VAL A 122 -9.24 -1.40 -16.50
CA VAL A 122 -9.63 -0.41 -17.53
C VAL A 122 -11.15 -0.30 -17.65
N VAL A 123 -11.88 -1.42 -17.60
CA VAL A 123 -13.35 -1.44 -17.63
C VAL A 123 -13.94 -0.67 -16.45
N TRP A 124 -13.47 -0.91 -15.22
CA TRP A 124 -13.99 -0.23 -14.04
C TRP A 124 -13.73 1.28 -14.06
N LEU A 125 -12.55 1.70 -14.53
CA LEU A 125 -12.24 3.12 -14.77
C LEU A 125 -13.13 3.73 -15.86
N GLY A 126 -13.39 3.00 -16.95
CA GLY A 126 -14.31 3.44 -18.01
C GLY A 126 -15.74 3.63 -17.51
N GLN A 127 -16.25 2.68 -16.72
CA GLN A 127 -17.59 2.77 -16.13
C GLN A 127 -17.73 3.94 -15.15
N LEU A 128 -16.68 4.25 -14.38
CA LEU A 128 -16.64 5.44 -13.53
C LEU A 128 -16.81 6.72 -14.37
N SER A 129 -16.01 6.85 -15.43
CA SER A 129 -16.09 7.99 -16.35
C SER A 129 -17.49 8.12 -16.98
N GLN A 130 -18.11 6.99 -17.37
CA GLN A 130 -19.46 7.00 -17.92
C GLN A 130 -20.51 7.47 -16.90
N ARG A 131 -20.43 7.02 -15.64
CA ARG A 131 -21.35 7.48 -14.58
C ARG A 131 -21.22 8.97 -14.32
N LEU A 132 -19.98 9.47 -14.21
CA LEU A 132 -19.72 10.91 -14.05
C LEU A 132 -20.24 11.70 -15.25
N SER A 133 -20.10 11.17 -16.46
CA SER A 133 -20.69 11.78 -17.66
C SER A 133 -22.20 11.84 -17.62
N ASN A 134 -22.87 10.82 -17.09
CA ASN A 134 -24.33 10.80 -16.98
C ASN A 134 -24.81 11.77 -15.90
N GLN A 135 -24.11 11.86 -14.77
CA GLN A 135 -24.40 12.84 -13.72
C GLN A 135 -24.24 14.27 -14.23
N ALA A 136 -23.17 14.57 -14.98
CA ALA A 136 -22.94 15.90 -15.56
C ALA A 136 -24.04 16.30 -16.57
N LYS A 137 -24.65 15.34 -17.27
CA LYS A 137 -25.80 15.60 -18.15
C LYS A 137 -27.11 15.75 -17.39
N ALA A 138 -27.22 15.09 -16.24
CA ALA A 138 -28.43 15.04 -15.43
C ALA A 138 -28.57 16.22 -14.47
N GLU A 139 -27.51 17.00 -14.21
CA GLU A 139 -27.67 18.29 -13.55
C GLU A 139 -28.32 19.25 -14.55
N PRO A 140 -29.65 19.52 -14.44
CA PRO A 140 -30.24 20.55 -15.25
C PRO A 140 -29.52 21.84 -14.90
N VAL A 141 -29.32 22.67 -15.92
CA VAL A 141 -28.81 24.03 -15.84
C VAL A 141 -29.68 24.83 -14.85
N SER A 142 -29.42 24.66 -13.55
CA SER A 142 -29.99 25.45 -12.47
C SER A 142 -29.11 26.70 -12.29
N MET A 143 -28.89 27.38 -13.42
CA MET A 143 -28.30 28.70 -13.59
C MET A 143 -29.00 29.24 -14.84
N SER A 144 -30.01 30.09 -14.78
CA SER A 144 -30.15 31.24 -13.92
C SER A 144 -31.63 31.63 -13.99
N GLN A 145 -32.36 31.53 -12.88
CA GLN A 145 -33.52 32.41 -12.77
C GLN A 145 -32.94 33.78 -12.45
N PRO A 146 -33.08 34.80 -13.31
CA PRO A 146 -32.71 36.15 -12.94
C PRO A 146 -33.56 36.50 -11.73
N GLN A 147 -32.91 36.76 -10.60
CA GLN A 147 -33.53 37.42 -9.47
C GLN A 147 -33.93 38.82 -9.95
N LEU A 148 -35.13 38.92 -10.55
CA LEU A 148 -35.79 40.19 -10.80
C LEU A 148 -36.01 40.83 -9.44
N SER A 149 -35.25 41.90 -9.23
CA SER A 149 -35.36 42.87 -8.15
C SER A 149 -36.83 43.17 -7.84
N THR A 150 -37.36 42.59 -6.77
CA THR A 150 -38.63 43.06 -6.19
C THR A 150 -38.27 44.18 -5.23
N THR A 151 -38.21 45.38 -5.78
CA THR A 151 -38.22 46.65 -5.06
C THR A 151 -39.52 46.74 -4.25
N HIS A 152 -39.48 46.37 -2.96
CA HIS A 152 -40.54 46.74 -2.03
C HIS A 152 -40.32 48.19 -1.59
N GLN A 153 -41.04 49.10 -2.26
CA GLN A 153 -41.32 50.45 -1.76
C GLN A 153 -42.55 50.41 -0.82
N HIS A 154 -42.35 51.04 0.35
CA HIS A 154 -43.29 51.81 1.18
C HIS A 154 -44.66 51.23 1.62
N SER A 155 -44.84 51.09 2.94
CA SER A 155 -46.08 51.42 3.70
C SER A 155 -45.84 51.52 5.22
N LEU A 156 -45.74 52.78 5.70
CA LEU A 156 -46.02 53.39 7.03
C LEU A 156 -45.93 52.61 8.37
N PRO A 157 -45.26 53.20 9.39
CA PRO A 157 -45.44 52.89 10.82
C PRO A 157 -46.35 53.90 11.55
N ALA A 158 -46.99 53.44 12.64
CA ALA A 158 -47.75 54.27 13.60
C ALA A 158 -46.84 54.83 14.73
N PRO A 159 -47.21 55.94 15.40
CA PRO A 159 -46.31 56.69 16.26
C PRO A 159 -46.47 56.37 17.76
N THR A 160 -45.35 56.34 18.49
CA THR A 160 -45.32 56.61 19.94
C THR A 160 -44.06 57.40 20.32
N PRO A 161 -44.11 58.25 21.35
CA PRO A 161 -43.22 59.40 21.46
C PRO A 161 -42.10 59.24 22.50
N ARG A 162 -41.12 60.14 22.36
CA ARG A 162 -40.22 60.73 23.38
C ARG A 162 -39.09 59.88 23.98
N SER A 163 -37.87 60.27 23.64
CA SER A 163 -36.86 60.90 24.54
C SER A 163 -35.52 60.90 23.78
N ALA A 164 -35.11 62.01 23.16
CA ALA A 164 -34.26 63.09 23.72
C ALA A 164 -32.84 62.64 24.13
N PHE A 165 -31.86 63.50 23.79
CA PHE A 165 -30.39 63.43 23.91
C PHE A 165 -29.69 62.79 22.70
N SER A 166 -29.26 63.55 21.67
CA SER A 166 -28.32 64.68 21.60
C SER A 166 -26.86 64.26 21.87
N HIS A 167 -26.08 64.16 20.79
CA HIS A 167 -24.81 64.86 20.52
C HIS A 167 -23.91 64.05 19.56
N SER A 168 -23.80 64.54 18.33
CA SER A 168 -22.68 64.35 17.39
C SER A 168 -21.63 65.47 17.65
N PRO A 169 -20.62 65.67 16.79
CA PRO A 169 -19.59 64.78 16.24
C PRO A 169 -18.18 65.43 16.33
N VAL A 170 -17.07 64.69 16.19
CA VAL A 170 -15.86 65.26 15.55
C VAL A 170 -14.99 64.18 14.90
N ASP A 171 -14.68 64.41 13.62
CA ASP A 171 -13.57 63.85 12.83
C ASP A 171 -12.19 64.10 13.46
N LEU A 172 -11.17 63.27 13.13
CA LEU A 172 -9.94 63.68 12.42
C LEU A 172 -8.80 62.64 12.56
N ARG A 173 -8.27 62.23 11.40
CA ARG A 173 -6.84 62.13 11.03
C ARG A 173 -5.84 61.31 11.88
N ASP A 174 -5.26 60.29 11.23
CA ASP A 174 -3.81 59.93 11.26
C ASP A 174 -2.91 61.16 10.97
N PRO A 175 -1.59 61.23 11.35
CA PRO A 175 -0.60 60.13 11.29
C PRO A 175 0.67 60.18 12.23
N PHE A 176 1.52 59.15 12.10
CA PHE A 176 2.99 59.06 12.34
C PHE A 176 3.66 59.13 13.75
N ASN A 177 4.70 58.28 13.87
CA ASN A 177 5.90 58.24 14.74
C ASN A 177 5.87 57.30 15.98
N ASN A 178 6.66 56.21 16.01
CA ASN A 178 8.12 56.05 16.22
C ASN A 178 8.54 56.07 17.70
N LEU A 179 9.19 54.98 18.16
CA LEU A 179 10.05 54.75 19.35
C LEU A 179 9.87 53.26 19.73
N SER A 180 10.71 52.30 19.33
CA SER A 180 12.13 52.09 19.66
C SER A 180 12.42 52.10 21.16
N LEU A 181 12.66 50.92 21.74
CA LEU A 181 13.60 50.65 22.85
C LEU A 181 13.68 49.13 23.11
N ALA A 182 14.86 48.57 22.86
CA ALA A 182 15.30 47.29 23.41
C ALA A 182 15.55 47.42 24.92
N PRO A 183 15.68 46.29 25.65
CA PRO A 183 17.03 46.01 26.15
C PRO A 183 17.43 44.52 26.20
N GLU A 184 18.69 44.32 25.82
CA GLU A 184 19.76 43.55 26.46
C GLU A 184 19.55 42.12 27.01
N THR A 185 20.38 41.23 26.44
CA THR A 185 20.85 39.95 26.95
C THR A 185 21.60 40.05 28.28
N PRO A 186 21.68 38.94 29.04
CA PRO A 186 22.96 38.54 29.63
C PRO A 186 23.36 37.10 29.28
N LYS A 187 24.65 36.99 28.95
CA LYS A 187 25.47 35.77 28.88
C LYS A 187 25.54 35.10 30.25
N GLN A 188 25.55 33.77 30.31
CA GLN A 188 26.44 33.05 31.20
C GLN A 188 26.74 31.63 30.69
N ALA A 189 28.02 31.32 30.68
CA ALA A 189 28.62 30.04 30.33
C ALA A 189 28.64 29.12 31.55
N ALA A 190 28.46 27.82 31.34
CA ALA A 190 28.91 26.78 32.25
C ALA A 190 29.29 25.54 31.44
N ALA A 191 30.41 24.93 31.84
CA ALA A 191 31.22 24.02 31.06
C ALA A 191 31.13 22.57 31.58
N LEU A 192 31.41 21.62 30.67
CA LEU A 192 31.95 20.25 30.85
C LEU A 192 31.03 19.15 31.46
N PRO A 193 31.31 17.83 31.25
CA PRO A 193 32.50 17.21 30.63
C PRO A 193 32.25 16.19 29.50
N ARG A 194 33.28 16.01 28.65
CA ARG A 194 33.48 14.90 27.70
C ARG A 194 33.93 13.64 28.43
N THR A 195 33.44 12.49 28.01
CA THR A 195 33.94 11.16 28.41
C THR A 195 34.87 10.59 27.33
N PRO A 196 35.82 9.70 27.71
CA PRO A 196 36.94 9.30 26.87
C PRO A 196 36.64 8.08 25.99
N ASP A 197 37.25 8.10 24.79
CA ASP A 197 37.41 6.96 23.90
C ASP A 197 38.34 5.91 24.51
N HIS A 198 38.07 4.63 24.23
CA HIS A 198 38.93 3.51 24.54
C HIS A 198 39.10 2.65 23.29
N ASP A 199 40.34 2.57 22.82
CA ASP A 199 40.80 1.75 21.71
C ASP A 199 41.15 0.31 22.13
N ASP A 200 41.33 -0.50 21.06
CA ASP A 200 42.02 -1.81 20.92
C ASP A 200 41.28 -3.09 21.41
N VAL A 201 41.39 -4.28 20.81
CA VAL A 201 42.50 -4.93 20.08
C VAL A 201 41.94 -6.08 19.20
N ALA A 202 42.62 -6.34 18.07
CA ALA A 202 42.76 -7.63 17.34
C ALA A 202 41.56 -8.33 16.67
N SER A 203 41.64 -8.45 15.34
CA SER A 203 41.67 -9.78 14.73
C SER A 203 42.47 -9.83 13.43
N LEU A 204 43.22 -10.91 13.30
CA LEU A 204 44.33 -11.16 12.39
C LEU A 204 43.89 -11.93 11.12
N ARG A 205 44.65 -11.73 10.03
CA ARG A 205 44.91 -12.62 8.86
C ARG A 205 43.78 -12.76 7.82
N ARG A 206 43.92 -12.21 6.60
CA ARG A 206 44.56 -12.73 5.34
C ARG A 206 43.85 -13.98 4.75
N PRO A 207 43.92 -14.29 3.42
CA PRO A 207 44.51 -13.54 2.30
C PRO A 207 43.69 -13.51 0.98
N SER A 208 44.24 -12.71 0.07
CA SER A 208 44.08 -12.60 -1.40
C SER A 208 43.66 -13.84 -2.19
N SER A 209 42.94 -13.61 -3.29
CA SER A 209 43.07 -14.36 -4.55
C SER A 209 42.76 -13.43 -5.72
N ALA A 210 43.67 -13.43 -6.69
CA ALA A 210 43.63 -12.69 -7.94
C ALA A 210 43.11 -13.58 -9.09
N THR A 211 42.97 -12.96 -10.27
CA THR A 211 42.81 -13.53 -11.64
C THR A 211 41.41 -14.08 -11.95
N LEU A 212 40.73 -13.75 -13.06
CA LEU A 212 41.19 -13.65 -14.46
C LEU A 212 40.34 -12.67 -15.30
N SER A 213 40.96 -12.14 -16.35
CA SER A 213 40.38 -11.40 -17.48
C SER A 213 39.50 -12.30 -18.36
N PRO A 214 38.40 -11.81 -18.95
CA PRO A 214 37.77 -12.44 -20.10
C PRO A 214 38.36 -11.88 -21.41
N ASP A 215 37.99 -12.54 -22.51
CA ASP A 215 38.10 -12.10 -23.91
C ASP A 215 39.39 -12.45 -24.66
N ASP A 216 39.36 -13.62 -25.31
CA ASP A 216 39.68 -13.80 -26.73
C ASP A 216 39.28 -15.22 -27.18
N PHE A 217 38.11 -15.37 -27.82
CA PHE A 217 37.88 -16.47 -28.76
C PHE A 217 36.80 -16.09 -29.79
N GLU A 218 37.25 -15.43 -30.86
CA GLU A 218 36.51 -15.26 -32.09
C GLU A 218 36.73 -16.48 -33.01
N LEU A 219 35.62 -16.94 -33.60
CA LEU A 219 35.47 -17.53 -34.94
C LEU A 219 36.09 -18.91 -35.23
N LEU A 220 35.21 -19.87 -35.54
CA LEU A 220 35.16 -20.58 -36.84
C LEU A 220 34.14 -21.73 -36.80
N TRP A 221 32.98 -21.55 -37.42
CA TRP A 221 32.15 -22.66 -37.94
C TRP A 221 31.80 -22.37 -39.40
N PRO A 222 32.21 -23.20 -40.37
CA PRO A 222 31.66 -23.19 -41.71
C PRO A 222 30.53 -24.22 -41.82
N GLY A 223 29.44 -23.81 -42.46
CA GLY A 223 28.30 -24.67 -42.76
C GLY A 223 28.52 -25.63 -43.94
N SER A 224 27.56 -26.54 -44.11
CA SER A 224 27.08 -27.14 -45.37
C SER A 224 25.98 -28.16 -45.01
N SER A 225 24.72 -27.95 -45.37
CA SER A 225 24.08 -28.32 -46.65
C SER A 225 23.73 -29.82 -46.76
N ALA A 226 22.43 -30.13 -46.66
CA ALA A 226 21.73 -31.11 -47.52
C ALA A 226 20.21 -31.15 -47.23
N LYS A 227 19.40 -30.84 -48.25
CA LYS A 227 17.97 -31.18 -48.47
C LYS A 227 17.89 -32.55 -49.21
N PRO A 228 16.73 -33.06 -49.72
CA PRO A 228 15.28 -32.79 -49.49
C PRO A 228 14.42 -34.09 -49.37
N ALA A 229 13.09 -33.99 -49.14
CA ALA A 229 12.06 -34.68 -49.95
C ALA A 229 10.59 -34.51 -49.47
N HIS A 230 9.75 -34.04 -50.40
CA HIS A 230 8.34 -34.37 -50.67
C HIS A 230 7.22 -34.17 -49.63
N ARG A 231 6.29 -33.22 -49.90
CA ARG A 231 4.89 -33.56 -50.25
C ARG A 231 4.03 -32.37 -50.74
N LEU A 232 3.56 -32.54 -51.97
CA LEU A 232 2.23 -32.28 -52.57
C LEU A 232 1.48 -30.96 -52.31
N SER A 233 1.35 -30.23 -53.42
CA SER A 233 0.47 -29.09 -53.67
C SER A 233 -0.94 -29.54 -54.14
N VAL A 234 -1.97 -28.74 -53.83
CA VAL A 234 -3.30 -28.72 -54.47
C VAL A 234 -3.65 -27.24 -54.76
N PRO A 235 -4.26 -26.87 -55.91
CA PRO A 235 -4.30 -25.49 -56.40
C PRO A 235 -5.61 -24.70 -56.12
N LEU A 236 -5.45 -23.36 -56.02
CA LEU A 236 -6.24 -22.16 -56.42
C LEU A 236 -7.78 -22.23 -56.63
N PRO A 237 -8.55 -21.11 -56.51
CA PRO A 237 -8.26 -19.73 -57.00
C PRO A 237 -8.58 -18.62 -55.96
N GLY A 238 -8.17 -17.34 -56.05
CA GLY A 238 -7.87 -16.45 -57.16
C GLY A 238 -8.83 -15.25 -57.05
N SER A 239 -8.37 -14.10 -56.54
CA SER A 239 -9.02 -12.79 -56.71
C SER A 239 -8.09 -11.65 -56.30
N ASP A 240 -7.54 -10.98 -57.32
CA ASP A 240 -7.42 -9.54 -57.53
C ASP A 240 -7.38 -8.58 -56.33
N GLY A 241 -6.41 -7.67 -56.35
CA GLY A 241 -6.66 -6.32 -55.83
C GLY A 241 -5.47 -5.54 -55.30
N LEU A 242 -4.92 -4.71 -56.19
CA LEU A 242 -4.47 -3.33 -55.94
C LEU A 242 -3.02 -3.05 -55.53
N ASP A 243 -2.34 -2.56 -56.57
CA ASP A 243 -1.16 -1.70 -56.67
C ASP A 243 -0.89 -0.70 -55.52
N ARG A 244 0.28 -0.94 -54.94
CA ARG A 244 1.43 -0.03 -54.84
C ARG A 244 1.36 1.26 -55.69
N SER A 245 1.24 2.41 -55.03
CA SER A 245 1.73 3.73 -55.50
C SER A 245 1.88 4.68 -54.31
N SER A 246 3.10 4.91 -53.83
CA SER A 246 3.84 6.17 -53.96
C SER A 246 3.04 7.42 -53.55
N TYR A 247 3.18 7.86 -52.30
CA TYR A 247 2.74 9.19 -51.89
C TYR A 247 3.85 10.21 -52.13
N VAL A 248 3.60 11.07 -53.10
CA VAL A 248 4.40 12.21 -53.51
C VAL A 248 4.20 13.35 -52.51
N SER A 249 5.32 13.95 -52.13
CA SER A 249 5.43 15.21 -51.39
C SER A 249 4.76 16.34 -52.17
N SER A 250 3.87 17.10 -51.52
CA SER A 250 3.36 18.37 -52.07
C SER A 250 3.33 19.45 -51.00
N LYS A 251 4.25 20.39 -51.18
CA LYS A 251 4.19 21.78 -50.71
C LYS A 251 2.86 22.42 -51.16
N THR A 252 2.17 23.08 -50.24
CA THR A 252 1.47 24.34 -50.54
C THR A 252 1.56 25.28 -49.36
N ASN A 253 2.01 26.48 -49.70
CA ASN A 253 2.19 27.66 -48.86
C ASN A 253 0.90 28.50 -48.85
N ASN A 254 0.89 29.53 -48.00
CA ASN A 254 -0.13 30.57 -47.73
C ASN A 254 -1.04 30.22 -46.53
N GLY A 255 -1.10 30.99 -45.45
CA GLY A 255 -0.79 32.41 -45.30
C GLY A 255 -2.04 33.08 -44.74
N ASN A 256 -2.19 33.08 -43.41
CA ASN A 256 -3.16 33.95 -42.74
C ASN A 256 -2.64 34.28 -41.34
N LEU A 257 -2.16 35.51 -41.18
CA LEU A 257 -1.66 36.08 -39.93
C LEU A 257 -2.86 36.50 -39.06
N SER A 258 -3.05 35.83 -37.92
CA SER A 258 -3.86 36.35 -36.81
C SER A 258 -2.95 37.04 -35.79
N PRO A 259 -3.39 38.13 -35.15
CA PRO A 259 -2.60 38.84 -34.15
C PRO A 259 -2.45 38.03 -32.85
N PRO A 260 -1.33 38.17 -32.12
CA PRO A 260 -1.10 37.44 -30.88
C PRO A 260 -1.96 38.00 -29.71
N PRO A 261 -2.39 37.13 -28.77
CA PRO A 261 -3.06 37.58 -27.55
C PRO A 261 -2.07 38.24 -26.56
N PRO A 262 -2.55 39.15 -25.69
CA PRO A 262 -1.71 39.86 -24.72
C PRO A 262 -1.16 38.94 -23.62
N PRO A 263 -0.01 39.29 -23.01
CA PRO A 263 0.62 38.49 -21.97
C PRO A 263 -0.20 38.48 -20.69
N LEU A 264 -0.55 37.28 -20.22
CA LEU A 264 -1.14 37.04 -18.90
C LEU A 264 -0.07 37.25 -17.82
N SER A 265 -0.42 38.05 -16.81
CA SER A 265 0.38 38.30 -15.61
C SER A 265 0.71 37.01 -14.84
N PRO A 266 1.85 36.95 -14.14
CA PRO A 266 2.26 35.75 -13.40
C PRO A 266 1.34 35.52 -12.20
N LEU A 267 0.65 34.39 -12.21
CA LEU A 267 -0.04 33.81 -11.06
C LEU A 267 0.98 33.53 -9.96
N SER A 268 0.80 34.19 -8.82
CA SER A 268 1.49 33.90 -7.57
C SER A 268 1.23 32.45 -7.16
N TRP A 269 2.29 31.65 -7.18
CA TRP A 269 2.33 30.32 -6.61
C TRP A 269 1.99 30.39 -5.13
N THR A 270 0.83 29.86 -4.74
CA THR A 270 0.55 29.49 -3.37
C THR A 270 1.14 28.10 -3.12
N PRO A 271 1.91 27.89 -2.03
CA PRO A 271 2.47 26.57 -1.74
C PRO A 271 1.35 25.56 -1.50
N GLN A 272 1.25 24.57 -2.38
CA GLN A 272 0.38 23.42 -2.23
C GLN A 272 0.77 22.65 -0.95
N PRO A 273 -0.17 22.34 -0.03
CA PRO A 273 0.14 21.57 1.16
C PRO A 273 0.61 20.18 0.75
N GLN A 274 1.82 19.81 1.18
CA GLN A 274 2.40 18.51 0.87
C GLN A 274 1.50 17.38 1.40
N PRO A 275 1.20 16.35 0.57
CA PRO A 275 0.50 15.16 1.03
C PRO A 275 1.35 14.50 2.11
N ARG A 276 0.77 14.30 3.30
CA ARG A 276 1.38 13.46 4.34
C ARG A 276 1.64 12.08 3.76
N GLU A 277 2.91 11.78 3.52
CA GLU A 277 3.37 10.47 3.10
C GLU A 277 2.81 9.41 4.06
N GLY A 278 2.01 8.49 3.53
CA GLY A 278 1.56 7.33 4.29
C GLY A 278 2.77 6.55 4.81
N PRO A 279 2.71 5.98 6.02
CA PRO A 279 3.86 5.32 6.63
C PRO A 279 4.33 4.19 5.71
N THR A 280 5.55 4.32 5.19
CA THR A 280 6.30 3.25 4.54
C THR A 280 6.27 2.02 5.45
N VAL A 281 6.13 0.82 4.87
CA VAL A 281 5.98 -0.47 5.60
C VAL A 281 7.00 -0.62 6.73
N LEU A 282 8.21 -0.08 6.55
CA LEU A 282 9.27 -0.04 7.57
C LEU A 282 8.87 0.75 8.84
N LYS A 283 8.25 1.92 8.70
CA LYS A 283 7.76 2.70 9.86
C LYS A 283 6.57 2.02 10.53
N ALA A 284 5.71 1.34 9.75
CA ALA A 284 4.60 0.56 10.32
C ALA A 284 5.07 -0.63 11.16
N THR A 285 6.29 -1.16 10.92
CA THR A 285 6.87 -2.22 11.76
C THR A 285 7.48 -1.74 13.08
N GLN A 286 7.57 -0.42 13.28
CA GLN A 286 8.21 0.17 14.45
C GLN A 286 7.36 -0.06 15.71
N GLY A 287 7.71 -1.13 16.44
CA GLY A 287 7.06 -1.51 17.70
C GLY A 287 6.56 -2.96 17.73
N PHE A 288 6.35 -3.61 16.59
CA PHE A 288 5.97 -5.02 16.60
C PHE A 288 7.13 -5.93 16.99
N CYS A 289 6.79 -7.07 17.58
CA CYS A 289 7.78 -8.12 17.80
C CYS A 289 8.34 -8.62 16.46
N LYS A 290 9.64 -8.92 16.41
CA LYS A 290 10.31 -9.51 15.24
C LYS A 290 9.61 -10.77 14.73
N GLY A 291 9.15 -11.62 15.66
CA GLY A 291 8.37 -12.83 15.32
C GLY A 291 7.01 -12.52 14.70
N ALA A 292 6.34 -11.44 15.14
CA ALA A 292 5.08 -10.99 14.55
C ALA A 292 5.28 -10.56 13.10
N VAL A 293 6.29 -9.71 12.85
CA VAL A 293 6.65 -9.21 11.52
C VAL A 293 7.03 -10.36 10.60
N ARG A 294 7.83 -11.31 11.09
CA ARG A 294 8.22 -12.51 10.33
C ARG A 294 7.00 -13.35 9.95
N LEU A 295 6.10 -13.62 10.89
CA LEU A 295 4.85 -14.36 10.63
C LEU A 295 3.94 -13.61 9.63
N PHE A 296 3.90 -12.29 9.70
CA PHE A 296 3.13 -11.45 8.78
C PHE A 296 3.70 -11.50 7.35
N LEU A 297 5.02 -11.33 7.20
CA LEU A 297 5.69 -11.32 5.90
C LEU A 297 5.71 -12.68 5.20
N GLN A 298 5.77 -13.78 5.95
CA GLN A 298 5.85 -15.14 5.40
C GLN A 298 4.46 -15.79 5.23
N ASN A 299 3.42 -14.99 4.99
CA ASN A 299 2.05 -15.46 4.77
C ASN A 299 1.47 -16.41 5.83
N GLY A 300 2.02 -16.42 7.05
CA GLY A 300 1.56 -17.31 8.12
C GLY A 300 2.29 -18.65 8.22
N GLU A 301 3.44 -18.82 7.57
CA GLU A 301 4.35 -19.94 7.88
C GLU A 301 4.79 -19.89 9.35
N SER A 302 4.16 -20.72 10.18
CA SER A 302 4.31 -20.68 11.63
C SER A 302 5.72 -21.09 12.08
N HIS A 303 6.31 -22.08 11.41
CA HIS A 303 7.52 -22.77 11.83
C HIS A 303 8.78 -21.89 11.90
N LYS A 304 8.79 -20.71 11.26
CA LYS A 304 9.92 -19.77 11.28
C LYS A 304 9.79 -18.69 12.36
N ALA A 305 8.60 -18.50 12.94
CA ALA A 305 8.31 -17.41 13.87
C ALA A 305 7.78 -17.90 15.23
N PHE A 306 7.21 -19.09 15.24
CA PHE A 306 6.57 -19.72 16.38
C PHE A 306 6.99 -21.18 16.50
N SER A 307 7.30 -21.59 17.71
CA SER A 307 7.52 -22.99 18.07
C SER A 307 6.32 -23.54 18.84
N VAL A 308 6.05 -24.84 18.68
CA VAL A 308 5.04 -25.54 19.49
C VAL A 308 5.69 -26.02 20.78
N ALA A 309 5.14 -25.62 21.92
CA ALA A 309 5.51 -26.10 23.24
C ALA A 309 4.33 -26.83 23.88
N HIS A 310 4.58 -27.55 24.98
CA HIS A 310 3.56 -28.33 25.69
C HIS A 310 3.50 -27.91 27.15
N ARG A 311 2.29 -27.70 27.67
CA ARG A 311 2.06 -27.43 29.09
C ARG A 311 1.17 -28.51 29.72
N PRO A 312 1.42 -28.92 30.97
CA PRO A 312 0.56 -29.86 31.66
C PRO A 312 -0.83 -29.24 31.87
N VAL A 313 -1.86 -30.03 31.63
CA VAL A 313 -3.27 -29.69 31.86
C VAL A 313 -3.89 -30.85 32.64
N GLY A 314 -4.00 -30.68 33.96
CA GLY A 314 -4.36 -31.78 34.85
C GLY A 314 -3.20 -32.76 35.07
N ILE A 315 -3.52 -33.95 35.58
CA ILE A 315 -2.51 -34.91 36.06
C ILE A 315 -1.77 -35.60 34.90
N ASN A 316 -2.46 -35.92 33.80
CA ASN A 316 -1.92 -36.79 32.73
C ASN A 316 -1.96 -36.19 31.31
N ASN A 317 -2.50 -34.99 31.11
CA ASN A 317 -2.64 -34.43 29.77
C ASN A 317 -1.63 -33.32 29.51
N MET A 318 -1.09 -33.29 28.30
CA MET A 318 -0.28 -32.19 27.78
C MET A 318 -1.08 -31.45 26.72
N ARG A 319 -1.14 -30.13 26.80
CA ARG A 319 -1.80 -29.29 25.80
C ARG A 319 -0.73 -28.54 24.98
N PRO A 320 -0.73 -28.68 23.64
CA PRO A 320 0.16 -27.91 22.81
C PRO A 320 -0.25 -26.43 22.81
N TYR A 321 0.73 -25.54 22.72
CA TYR A 321 0.54 -24.11 22.57
C TYR A 321 1.64 -23.51 21.70
N TRP A 322 1.32 -22.44 20.99
CA TRP A 322 2.27 -21.67 20.18
C TRP A 322 3.03 -20.70 21.06
N ARG A 323 4.35 -20.63 20.88
CA ARG A 323 5.23 -19.67 21.54
C ARG A 323 6.03 -18.91 20.48
N CYS A 324 5.99 -17.59 20.54
CA CYS A 324 6.81 -16.73 19.70
C CYS A 324 8.30 -16.96 20.03
N GLU A 325 9.15 -17.09 19.02
CA GLU A 325 10.59 -17.29 19.24
C GLU A 325 11.31 -16.02 19.69
N SER A 326 10.73 -14.85 19.41
CA SER A 326 11.36 -13.56 19.66
C SER A 326 10.89 -12.89 20.96
N CYS A 327 9.81 -13.35 21.60
CA CYS A 327 9.33 -12.80 22.87
C CYS A 327 8.46 -13.81 23.65
N LYS A 328 7.94 -13.42 24.82
CA LYS A 328 7.08 -14.27 25.67
C LYS A 328 5.62 -14.38 25.20
N PHE A 329 5.31 -13.99 23.96
CA PHE A 329 3.96 -14.09 23.42
C PHE A 329 3.62 -15.56 23.17
N GLU A 330 2.49 -16.02 23.71
CA GLU A 330 2.04 -17.39 23.58
C GLU A 330 0.54 -17.48 23.31
N GLY A 331 0.07 -18.64 22.85
CA GLY A 331 -1.36 -18.87 22.71
C GLY A 331 -1.74 -20.27 22.21
N PRO A 332 -3.04 -20.51 22.03
CA PRO A 332 -3.59 -21.84 21.77
C PRO A 332 -3.05 -22.48 20.49
N ALA A 333 -2.56 -23.71 20.57
CA ALA A 333 -2.41 -24.56 19.39
C ALA A 333 -3.63 -25.49 19.29
N THR A 334 -4.16 -25.65 18.09
CA THR A 334 -5.22 -26.63 17.80
C THR A 334 -4.60 -27.73 16.96
N THR A 335 -4.72 -28.99 17.41
CA THR A 335 -4.27 -30.13 16.61
C THR A 335 -5.38 -30.51 15.64
N GLN A 336 -5.10 -30.44 14.34
CA GLN A 336 -6.00 -30.89 13.29
C GLN A 336 -5.43 -32.15 12.66
N ILE A 337 -6.28 -33.16 12.45
CA ILE A 337 -5.90 -34.37 11.72
C ILE A 337 -6.19 -34.09 10.25
N ASN A 338 -5.15 -34.01 9.43
CA ASN A 338 -5.32 -33.80 8.01
C ASN A 338 -5.76 -35.12 7.35
N THR A 339 -7.01 -35.19 6.89
CA THR A 339 -7.62 -36.38 6.28
C THR A 339 -7.49 -36.42 4.74
N THR A 340 -6.63 -35.59 4.15
CA THR A 340 -6.52 -35.43 2.69
C THR A 340 -5.93 -36.61 1.92
N SER A 341 -5.43 -37.65 2.58
CA SER A 341 -5.00 -38.86 1.87
C SER A 341 -6.19 -39.77 1.58
N SER A 342 -6.54 -39.91 0.30
CA SER A 342 -7.56 -40.81 -0.27
C SER A 342 -7.42 -42.30 0.12
N SER A 343 -6.36 -42.69 0.82
CA SER A 343 -6.21 -44.02 1.40
C SER A 343 -6.95 -44.13 2.74
N ARG A 344 -8.12 -44.78 2.75
CA ARG A 344 -8.95 -45.07 3.95
C ARG A 344 -8.24 -45.84 5.09
N ARG A 345 -6.96 -46.19 4.96
CA ARG A 345 -6.22 -47.02 5.93
C ARG A 345 -5.04 -46.34 6.61
N LYS A 346 -4.64 -45.13 6.21
CA LYS A 346 -3.49 -44.44 6.82
C LYS A 346 -3.98 -43.40 7.81
N ARG A 347 -3.65 -43.59 9.10
CA ARG A 347 -3.92 -42.62 10.18
C ARG A 347 -3.32 -41.27 9.77
N GLY A 348 -4.16 -40.25 9.56
CA GLY A 348 -3.74 -38.94 9.07
C GLY A 348 -2.66 -38.30 9.95
N LYS A 349 -1.75 -37.54 9.35
CA LYS A 349 -0.70 -36.81 10.07
C LYS A 349 -1.38 -35.74 10.93
N GLN A 350 -1.08 -35.75 12.23
CA GLN A 350 -1.49 -34.68 13.14
C GLN A 350 -0.64 -33.45 12.87
N GLU A 351 -1.30 -32.33 12.60
CA GLU A 351 -0.65 -31.05 12.39
C GLU A 351 -1.17 -30.05 13.41
N ASN A 352 -0.26 -29.27 14.00
CA ASN A 352 -0.64 -28.18 14.87
C ASN A 352 -0.92 -26.95 14.00
N VAL A 353 -2.13 -26.43 14.09
CA VAL A 353 -2.58 -25.24 13.38
C VAL A 353 -2.90 -24.13 14.39
N PHE A 354 -2.90 -22.88 13.91
CA PHE A 354 -3.35 -21.75 14.70
C PHE A 354 -4.86 -21.86 15.01
N ASP A 355 -5.25 -21.43 16.21
CA ASP A 355 -6.66 -21.35 16.59
C ASP A 355 -7.39 -20.31 15.73
N ASN A 356 -8.25 -20.78 14.83
CA ASN A 356 -9.07 -19.95 13.94
C ASN A 356 -10.37 -19.47 14.59
N ARG A 357 -10.63 -19.82 15.85
CA ARG A 357 -11.84 -19.36 16.56
C ARG A 357 -11.81 -17.85 16.76
N ILE A 358 -12.97 -17.24 16.55
CA ILE A 358 -13.20 -15.82 16.84
C ILE A 358 -13.37 -15.68 18.36
N ARG A 359 -12.50 -14.90 18.98
CA ARG A 359 -12.52 -14.54 20.40
C ARG A 359 -13.07 -13.14 20.57
N VAL A 360 -13.72 -12.88 21.70
CA VAL A 360 -14.25 -11.55 22.05
C VAL A 360 -13.50 -11.04 23.26
N ARG A 361 -12.96 -9.82 23.19
CA ARG A 361 -12.30 -9.20 24.36
C ARG A 361 -13.36 -8.81 25.40
N ALA A 362 -13.13 -9.18 26.66
CA ALA A 362 -13.93 -8.69 27.77
C ALA A 362 -13.87 -7.14 27.83
N GLY A 363 -15.03 -6.49 27.95
CA GLY A 363 -15.14 -5.04 28.11
C GLY A 363 -15.20 -4.20 26.82
N GLY A 364 -14.99 -4.77 25.64
CA GLY A 364 -14.97 -3.98 24.39
C GLY A 364 -15.76 -4.57 23.21
N GLY A 365 -16.24 -5.82 23.30
CA GLY A 365 -16.97 -6.47 22.20
C GLY A 365 -16.14 -6.73 20.94
N VAL A 366 -14.86 -6.33 20.91
CA VAL A 366 -13.97 -6.51 19.77
C VAL A 366 -13.76 -8.00 19.52
N ARG A 367 -14.17 -8.43 18.33
CA ARG A 367 -14.04 -9.79 17.84
C ARG A 367 -12.75 -9.94 17.05
N PHE A 368 -11.91 -10.89 17.41
CA PHE A 368 -10.64 -11.12 16.72
C PHE A 368 -10.30 -12.60 16.63
N ARG A 369 -9.54 -12.99 15.61
CA ARG A 369 -8.92 -14.32 15.53
C ARG A 369 -7.56 -14.27 16.18
N TRP A 370 -7.14 -15.32 16.88
CA TRP A 370 -5.85 -15.31 17.57
C TRP A 370 -4.66 -15.13 16.62
N ILE A 371 -4.73 -15.70 15.41
CA ILE A 371 -3.68 -15.53 14.38
C ILE A 371 -3.44 -14.05 14.00
N PHE A 372 -4.47 -13.21 14.08
CA PHE A 372 -4.32 -11.78 13.84
C PHE A 372 -3.44 -11.14 14.92
N LEU A 373 -3.69 -11.46 16.20
CA LEU A 373 -2.85 -11.00 17.30
C LEU A 373 -1.41 -11.50 17.14
N ALA A 374 -1.23 -12.78 16.76
CA ALA A 374 0.09 -13.35 16.54
C ALA A 374 0.89 -12.59 15.47
N LYS A 375 0.23 -12.13 14.39
CA LYS A 375 0.85 -11.35 13.32
C LYS A 375 1.16 -9.90 13.68
N SER A 376 0.59 -9.36 14.77
CA SER A 376 0.70 -7.93 15.10
C SER A 376 0.99 -7.66 16.59
N HIS A 377 1.57 -8.61 17.32
CA HIS A 377 1.78 -8.41 18.76
C HIS A 377 2.96 -7.45 19.02
N CYS A 378 2.74 -6.53 19.95
CA CYS A 378 3.74 -5.62 20.50
C CYS A 378 3.87 -5.88 22.01
N PRO A 379 5.10 -6.02 22.55
CA PRO A 379 5.31 -6.14 23.99
C PRO A 379 4.92 -4.83 24.69
N LEU A 380 4.03 -4.91 25.69
CA LEU A 380 3.64 -3.73 26.44
C LEU A 380 4.77 -3.34 27.39
N ARG A 381 5.48 -2.24 27.12
CA ARG A 381 6.66 -1.78 27.89
C ARG A 381 6.38 -1.42 29.36
N SER A 382 5.13 -1.45 29.84
CA SER A 382 4.72 -0.84 31.12
C SER A 382 3.91 -1.74 32.07
N GLN A 383 3.76 -3.04 31.80
CA GLN A 383 3.12 -3.97 32.74
C GLN A 383 4.06 -5.11 33.14
N VAL A 384 5.03 -4.73 33.96
CA VAL A 384 5.92 -5.58 34.75
C VAL A 384 5.67 -5.00 36.15
N ASP A 385 4.84 -5.57 37.03
CA ASP A 385 4.73 -6.94 37.49
C ASP A 385 3.30 -7.24 38.04
N THR A 386 3.10 -8.47 38.55
CA THR A 386 2.07 -8.87 39.54
C THR A 386 0.60 -9.13 39.14
N SER A 387 0.22 -9.37 37.88
CA SER A 387 -1.08 -10.02 37.59
C SER A 387 -0.94 -11.52 37.29
N THR A 388 -1.65 -12.35 38.05
CA THR A 388 -1.75 -13.82 37.88
C THR A 388 -2.30 -14.21 36.50
N ALA A 389 -3.01 -13.31 35.81
CA ALA A 389 -3.48 -13.51 34.43
C ALA A 389 -2.33 -13.58 33.40
N ALA A 390 -1.18 -12.95 33.68
CA ALA A 390 -0.02 -12.98 32.80
C ALA A 390 0.63 -14.39 32.71
N LYS A 391 0.43 -15.25 33.72
CA LYS A 391 1.00 -16.61 33.75
C LYS A 391 0.22 -17.62 32.91
N ALA A 392 -1.00 -17.30 32.49
CA ALA A 392 -1.84 -18.19 31.70
C ALA A 392 -1.70 -17.98 30.18
N GLY A 393 -0.89 -17.00 29.75
CA GLY A 393 -0.92 -16.50 28.38
C GLY A 393 -2.21 -15.77 28.05
N GLU A 394 -2.97 -15.37 29.08
CA GLU A 394 -4.22 -14.65 28.92
C GLU A 394 -3.97 -13.21 28.50
N ILE A 395 -4.91 -12.71 27.70
CA ILE A 395 -4.86 -11.47 26.93
C ILE A 395 -4.60 -10.27 27.87
N GLY A 396 -3.33 -9.91 28.08
CA GLY A 396 -2.97 -8.84 29.02
C GLY A 396 -1.61 -8.16 28.77
N ALA A 397 -0.55 -8.94 28.53
CA ALA A 397 0.81 -8.38 28.38
C ALA A 397 1.14 -7.86 26.97
N PHE A 398 0.25 -8.08 26.00
CA PHE A 398 0.50 -7.74 24.60
C PHE A 398 -0.71 -7.03 24.00
N GLN A 399 -0.43 -6.03 23.17
CA GLN A 399 -1.46 -5.31 22.42
C GLN A 399 -1.23 -5.52 20.92
N CYS A 400 -2.32 -5.60 20.16
CA CYS A 400 -2.26 -5.52 18.71
C CYS A 400 -2.34 -4.08 18.23
N LEU A 401 -2.10 -3.87 16.93
CA LEU A 401 -2.18 -2.56 16.29
C LEU A 401 -3.52 -1.86 16.56
N PHE A 402 -4.63 -2.59 16.46
CA PHE A 402 -5.97 -2.05 16.74
C PHE A 402 -6.15 -1.69 18.21
N CYS A 403 -5.67 -2.53 19.15
CA CYS A 403 -5.76 -2.19 20.57
C CYS A 403 -4.90 -0.98 20.94
N LEU A 404 -3.75 -0.78 20.30
CA LEU A 404 -2.93 0.41 20.48
C LEU A 404 -3.66 1.66 19.95
N ALA A 405 -4.21 1.58 18.74
CA ALA A 405 -4.92 2.71 18.13
C ALA A 405 -6.24 3.05 18.84
N GLU A 406 -7.07 2.04 19.10
CA GLU A 406 -8.40 2.22 19.70
C GLU A 406 -8.33 2.39 21.22
N GLY A 407 -7.41 1.70 21.89
CA GLY A 407 -7.23 1.83 23.32
C GLY A 407 -6.75 3.23 23.73
N SER A 408 -5.96 3.88 22.88
CA SER A 408 -5.62 5.29 23.07
C SER A 408 -6.83 6.21 22.89
N ALA A 409 -7.72 5.93 21.93
CA ALA A 409 -8.91 6.73 21.66
C ALA A 409 -10.01 6.57 22.72
N ARG A 410 -10.10 5.37 23.34
CA ARG A 410 -11.11 5.04 24.36
C ARG A 410 -10.61 5.15 25.80
N GLY A 411 -9.37 5.57 26.00
CA GLY A 411 -8.75 5.64 27.33
C GLY A 411 -8.45 4.28 27.98
N TRP A 412 -8.55 3.15 27.25
CA TRP A 412 -8.30 1.81 27.79
C TRP A 412 -6.84 1.55 28.16
N THR A 413 -5.91 2.29 27.56
CA THR A 413 -4.48 2.20 27.88
C THR A 413 -4.07 3.19 28.96
N ALA A 414 -4.94 4.15 29.32
CA ALA A 414 -4.74 5.05 30.43
C ALA A 414 -5.26 4.40 31.71
N THR A 415 -4.56 3.37 32.20
CA THR A 415 -4.71 3.00 33.61
C THR A 415 -4.11 4.16 34.40
N THR A 416 -4.95 5.13 34.78
CA THR A 416 -4.60 6.10 35.82
C THR A 416 -4.14 5.30 37.02
N MET A 417 -2.84 5.31 37.28
CA MET A 417 -2.29 4.87 38.56
C MET A 417 -2.81 5.86 39.60
N THR A 418 -4.03 5.64 40.08
CA THR A 418 -4.53 6.29 41.27
C THR A 418 -3.78 5.62 42.42
N THR A 419 -2.62 6.16 42.73
CA THR A 419 -1.87 5.85 43.94
C THR A 419 -2.78 6.22 45.11
N SER A 420 -3.53 5.23 45.63
CA SER A 420 -4.28 5.38 46.86
C SER A 420 -3.27 5.51 48.00
N ASN A 421 -2.88 6.74 48.31
CA ASN A 421 -2.20 7.05 49.55
C ASN A 421 -3.18 6.74 50.69
N GLY A 422 -2.99 5.60 51.35
CA GLY A 422 -3.71 5.25 52.56
C GLY A 422 -3.30 6.19 53.69
N GLY A 423 -4.07 7.26 53.89
CA GLY A 423 -4.10 8.01 55.14
C GLY A 423 -4.83 7.18 56.19
N ALA A 424 -4.11 6.78 57.24
CA ALA A 424 -4.66 6.13 58.42
C ALA A 424 -5.34 7.19 59.30
N ASP A 425 -6.67 7.18 59.36
CA ASP A 425 -7.43 7.90 60.38
C ASP A 425 -7.75 6.95 61.54
N THR A 426 -7.39 7.40 62.74
CA THR A 426 -7.64 6.74 64.03
C THR A 426 -8.93 7.35 64.63
N PRO A 427 -9.88 6.57 65.18
CA PRO A 427 -11.08 7.14 65.80
C PRO A 427 -10.86 7.40 67.32
N PRO A 428 -11.70 8.25 67.93
CA PRO A 428 -11.56 8.71 69.31
C PRO A 428 -11.87 7.65 70.39
#